data_AF-A0A7S0ZQP4-F1
#
_entry.id   AF-A0A7S0ZQP4-F1
#
_cell.length_a   1.000
_cell.length_b   1.000
_cell.length_c   1.000
_cell.angle_alpha   90.00
_cell.angle_beta   90.00
_cell.angle_gamma   90.00
#
_symmetry.space_group_name_H-M   'P 1'
#
loop_
_entity.id
_entity.type
_entity.pdbx_description
1 polymer ?
#
loop_
_entity_poly.entity_id
_entity_poly.type
_entity_poly.pdbx_seq_one_letter_code
_entity_poly.pdbx_strand_id
1 'polypeptide(L)'
;RVYDIAGSTDKRCRVILNGKKLNIQSFLEYIDLYLKRADNPPCIYERCGPRWEVAISVTDGTFQQVSFVNSINTIKGGTHVSHVSEQLVEVILKTVRSKNKGGIDVKPAMVRNHLWVFINCLIENPAFDSQTKETLTTKQSKFGSTCELSDKTVKQVLKSGVVEMILDWVKAKEKVDLGRQLRAGKGNSLRITGIPKLEDANLAGSKRSEECTLILTEGDSAKSLAVAGLSIVGRDCYGVFPLKGKVLNVREASYKQISGNAEIQNLLKILGIDIKREYDGVSELRYGSVMLMTDQDHDGSHIKGLLINLVHFWWPSLLRLDFLKEFVTPIVKVWKDGRGEGERKQESSFYTMVEFEKWKEETKQEKGSWRTKYYKGLGTSTPKEAKEYFRDLEKNQLDFKYIEGDGEAIDLAFNRKRPDDRKDWINAYEEGAHVDHSQQTLTYTDFVHKELVQFARYDVMRS
;
A
#
# COMPACT_ATOMS: atom_id res chain seq x y z
N ARG A 1 -21.46 -37.40 -22.31
CA ARG A 1 -22.52 -38.25 -21.70
C ARG A 1 -22.21 -39.74 -21.79
N VAL A 2 -22.00 -40.34 -22.97
CA VAL A 2 -21.60 -41.76 -23.05
C VAL A 2 -20.22 -41.99 -22.40
N TYR A 3 -19.29 -41.05 -22.57
CA TYR A 3 -18.01 -41.02 -21.88
C TYR A 3 -18.16 -40.92 -20.35
N ASP A 4 -19.14 -40.14 -19.87
CA ASP A 4 -19.47 -40.03 -18.44
C ASP A 4 -19.80 -41.40 -17.85
N ILE A 5 -20.64 -42.20 -18.54
CA ILE A 5 -20.96 -43.58 -18.11
C ILE A 5 -19.70 -44.45 -18.08
N ALA A 6 -18.83 -44.35 -19.08
CA ALA A 6 -17.57 -45.10 -19.10
C ALA A 6 -16.65 -44.73 -17.93
N GLY A 7 -16.68 -43.48 -17.47
CA GLY A 7 -15.90 -43.01 -16.33
C GLY A 7 -16.53 -43.26 -14.96
N SER A 8 -17.86 -43.23 -14.85
CA SER A 8 -18.58 -43.30 -13.57
C SER A 8 -19.01 -44.72 -13.16
N THR A 9 -18.93 -45.69 -14.08
CA THR A 9 -19.32 -47.08 -13.84
C THR A 9 -18.12 -47.98 -13.55
N ASP A 10 -18.38 -49.17 -12.96
CA ASP A 10 -17.33 -50.15 -12.70
C ASP A 10 -16.67 -50.61 -14.00
N LYS A 11 -15.35 -50.86 -13.96
CA LYS A 11 -14.52 -51.34 -15.07
C LYS A 11 -15.03 -52.61 -15.79
N ARG A 12 -15.92 -53.37 -15.15
CA ARG A 12 -16.62 -54.51 -15.77
C ARG A 12 -17.60 -54.08 -16.87
N CYS A 13 -18.08 -52.83 -16.84
CA CYS A 13 -18.97 -52.27 -17.85
C CYS A 13 -18.18 -51.88 -19.12
N ARG A 14 -18.52 -52.49 -20.25
CA ARG A 14 -17.91 -52.16 -21.55
C ARG A 14 -18.80 -51.17 -22.30
N VAL A 15 -18.29 -49.96 -22.53
CA VAL A 15 -19.02 -48.89 -23.22
C VAL A 15 -18.57 -48.77 -24.68
N ILE A 16 -19.54 -48.80 -25.60
CA ILE A 16 -19.33 -48.71 -27.05
C ILE A 16 -20.17 -47.54 -27.58
N LEU A 17 -19.54 -46.67 -28.37
CA LEU A 17 -20.21 -45.57 -29.06
C LEU A 17 -19.97 -45.72 -30.56
N ASN A 18 -21.05 -45.92 -31.32
CA ASN A 18 -21.01 -46.08 -32.80
C ASN A 18 -20.00 -47.16 -33.25
N GLY A 19 -20.02 -48.33 -32.61
CA GLY A 19 -19.11 -49.43 -32.91
C GLY A 19 -17.68 -49.26 -32.37
N LYS A 20 -17.30 -48.08 -31.86
CA LYS A 20 -16.00 -47.84 -31.25
C LYS A 20 -16.05 -48.05 -29.74
N LYS A 21 -15.24 -48.98 -29.23
CA LYS A 21 -15.04 -49.16 -27.79
C LYS A 21 -14.38 -47.91 -27.21
N LEU A 22 -14.96 -47.35 -26.14
CA LEU A 22 -14.33 -46.26 -25.40
C LEU A 22 -13.24 -46.84 -24.50
N ASN A 23 -12.01 -46.31 -24.61
CA ASN A 23 -10.87 -46.75 -23.80
C ASN A 23 -10.75 -45.87 -22.55
N ILE A 24 -11.72 -46.01 -21.64
CA ILE A 24 -11.75 -45.37 -20.33
C ILE A 24 -12.02 -46.50 -19.34
N GLN A 25 -11.04 -46.80 -18.49
CA GLN A 25 -11.07 -47.95 -17.59
C GLN A 25 -11.20 -47.55 -16.13
N SER A 26 -11.09 -46.25 -15.83
CA SER A 26 -11.18 -45.71 -14.48
C SER A 26 -11.75 -44.30 -14.47
N PHE A 27 -12.25 -43.88 -13.31
CA PHE A 27 -12.67 -42.49 -13.09
C PHE A 27 -11.51 -41.51 -13.29
N LEU A 28 -10.29 -41.90 -12.93
CA LEU A 28 -9.09 -41.09 -13.13
C LEU A 28 -8.79 -40.83 -14.62
N GLU A 29 -8.89 -41.85 -15.48
CA GLU A 29 -8.75 -41.69 -16.94
C GLU A 29 -9.85 -40.79 -17.53
N TYR A 30 -11.05 -40.83 -16.96
CA TYR A 30 -12.12 -39.92 -17.35
C TYR A 30 -11.80 -38.47 -16.97
N ILE A 31 -11.29 -38.23 -15.77
CA ILE A 31 -10.88 -36.90 -15.29
C ILE A 31 -9.78 -36.32 -16.18
N ASP A 32 -8.81 -37.14 -16.60
CA ASP A 32 -7.70 -36.73 -17.48
C ASP A 32 -8.18 -36.11 -18.82
N LEU A 33 -9.37 -36.49 -19.31
CA LEU A 33 -9.98 -35.85 -20.49
C LEU A 33 -10.35 -34.38 -20.27
N TYR A 34 -10.68 -33.99 -19.03
CA TYR A 34 -10.93 -32.60 -18.67
C TYR A 34 -9.62 -31.84 -18.49
N LEU A 35 -8.67 -32.42 -17.76
CA LEU A 35 -7.42 -31.77 -17.42
C LEU A 35 -6.58 -31.47 -18.66
N LYS A 36 -6.53 -32.39 -19.63
CA LYS A 36 -5.88 -32.18 -20.93
C LYS A 36 -6.41 -30.99 -21.71
N ARG A 37 -7.69 -30.63 -21.50
CA ARG A 37 -8.30 -29.44 -22.14
C ARG A 37 -8.02 -28.15 -21.38
N ALA A 38 -7.59 -28.25 -20.14
CA ALA A 38 -7.34 -27.14 -19.23
C ALA A 38 -5.83 -26.93 -18.98
N ASP A 39 -4.97 -27.39 -19.90
CA ASP A 39 -3.51 -27.32 -19.79
C ASP A 39 -2.92 -28.10 -18.59
N ASN A 40 -3.49 -29.26 -18.30
CA ASN A 40 -3.02 -30.23 -17.30
C ASN A 40 -2.74 -29.61 -15.91
N PRO A 41 -3.74 -28.97 -15.27
CA PRO A 41 -3.55 -28.47 -13.91
C PRO A 41 -3.33 -29.65 -12.94
N PRO A 42 -2.74 -29.40 -11.76
CA PRO A 42 -2.49 -30.45 -10.77
C PRO A 42 -3.73 -31.29 -10.48
N CYS A 43 -3.57 -32.60 -10.39
CA CYS A 43 -4.66 -33.53 -10.08
C CYS A 43 -4.27 -34.41 -8.90
N ILE A 44 -4.99 -34.23 -7.79
CA ILE A 44 -4.82 -35.03 -6.59
C ILE A 44 -6.02 -35.98 -6.52
N TYR A 45 -5.78 -37.26 -6.80
CA TYR A 45 -6.80 -38.31 -6.81
C TYR A 45 -6.73 -39.15 -5.53
N GLU A 46 -7.89 -39.41 -4.93
CA GLU A 46 -8.04 -40.30 -3.79
C GLU A 46 -9.31 -41.14 -3.91
N ARG A 47 -9.22 -42.40 -3.50
CA ARG A 47 -10.38 -43.27 -3.32
C ARG A 47 -10.69 -43.39 -1.82
N CYS A 48 -11.72 -42.67 -1.37
CA CYS A 48 -12.16 -42.63 0.02
C CYS A 48 -13.09 -43.81 0.32
N GLY A 49 -12.51 -45.02 0.38
CA GLY A 49 -13.26 -46.25 0.60
C GLY A 49 -13.98 -46.77 -0.66
N PRO A 50 -14.91 -47.73 -0.52
CA PRO A 50 -15.48 -48.44 -1.67
C PRO A 50 -16.48 -47.59 -2.47
N ARG A 51 -17.09 -46.57 -1.86
CA ARG A 51 -18.22 -45.80 -2.40
C ARG A 51 -17.85 -44.38 -2.85
N TRP A 52 -16.60 -43.94 -2.73
CA TRP A 52 -16.18 -42.58 -3.08
C TRP A 52 -14.86 -42.59 -3.83
N GLU A 53 -14.85 -41.94 -4.99
CA GLU A 53 -13.65 -41.54 -5.72
C GLU A 53 -13.69 -40.03 -5.89
N VAL A 54 -12.61 -39.36 -5.50
CA VAL A 54 -12.50 -37.90 -5.51
C VAL A 54 -11.22 -37.52 -6.25
N ALA A 55 -11.30 -36.50 -7.09
CA ALA A 55 -10.12 -35.80 -7.56
C ALA A 55 -10.25 -34.30 -7.35
N ILE A 56 -9.15 -33.67 -6.98
CA ILE A 56 -9.08 -32.24 -6.74
C ILE A 56 -8.06 -31.65 -7.68
N SER A 57 -8.50 -30.62 -8.40
CA SER A 57 -7.67 -29.74 -9.20
C SER A 57 -7.96 -28.28 -8.83
N VAL A 58 -7.29 -27.36 -9.49
CA VAL A 58 -7.33 -25.93 -9.20
C VAL A 58 -7.88 -25.16 -10.39
N THR A 59 -8.56 -24.06 -10.11
CA THR A 59 -9.10 -23.14 -11.13
C THR A 59 -8.77 -21.69 -10.76
N ASP A 60 -8.77 -20.83 -11.79
CA ASP A 60 -8.57 -19.39 -11.61
C ASP A 60 -9.90 -18.68 -11.28
N GLY A 61 -10.31 -18.77 -10.02
CA GLY A 61 -11.35 -17.91 -9.45
C GLY A 61 -12.82 -18.25 -9.78
N THR A 62 -13.09 -19.37 -10.45
CA THR A 62 -14.44 -19.93 -10.59
C THR A 62 -14.51 -21.37 -10.08
N PHE A 63 -15.41 -21.66 -9.12
CA PHE A 63 -15.60 -23.01 -8.62
C PHE A 63 -16.12 -23.90 -9.74
N GLN A 64 -15.44 -25.03 -9.99
CA GLN A 64 -15.86 -26.02 -10.97
C GLN A 64 -16.10 -27.36 -10.28
N GLN A 65 -17.09 -28.09 -10.79
CA GLN A 65 -17.38 -29.42 -10.26
C GLN A 65 -17.87 -30.35 -11.38
N VAL A 66 -17.47 -31.61 -11.30
CA VAL A 66 -18.00 -32.69 -12.13
C VAL A 66 -18.30 -33.85 -11.20
N SER A 67 -19.57 -34.09 -10.91
CA SER A 67 -19.96 -35.09 -9.92
C SER A 67 -20.99 -36.08 -10.42
N PHE A 68 -20.89 -37.30 -9.91
CA PHE A 68 -21.76 -38.41 -10.20
C PHE A 68 -22.24 -39.06 -8.91
N VAL A 69 -23.56 -39.23 -8.80
CA VAL A 69 -24.20 -40.00 -7.71
C VAL A 69 -24.87 -41.21 -8.33
N ASN A 70 -24.39 -42.41 -8.04
CA ASN A 70 -24.89 -43.65 -8.65
C ASN A 70 -24.91 -43.56 -10.20
N SER A 71 -23.83 -43.04 -10.80
CA SER A 71 -23.69 -42.76 -12.25
C SER A 71 -24.68 -41.72 -12.83
N ILE A 72 -25.43 -41.00 -12.00
CA ILE A 72 -26.24 -39.85 -12.42
C ILE A 72 -25.37 -38.60 -12.32
N ASN A 73 -25.27 -37.84 -13.41
CA ASN A 73 -24.50 -36.59 -13.40
C ASN A 73 -25.26 -35.48 -12.68
N THR A 74 -24.79 -35.11 -11.49
CA THR A 74 -25.30 -34.00 -10.70
C THR A 74 -24.65 -32.69 -11.14
N ILE A 75 -25.10 -32.16 -12.28
CA ILE A 75 -24.49 -30.98 -12.93
C ILE A 75 -24.52 -29.70 -12.08
N LYS A 76 -25.49 -29.57 -11.17
CA LYS A 76 -25.58 -28.45 -10.22
C LYS A 76 -24.93 -28.76 -8.86
N GLY A 77 -24.39 -29.97 -8.71
CA GLY A 77 -23.73 -30.44 -7.50
C GLY A 77 -24.73 -30.88 -6.44
N GLY A 78 -24.56 -30.40 -5.21
CA GLY A 78 -25.43 -30.75 -4.09
C GLY A 78 -24.67 -31.04 -2.81
N THR A 79 -25.33 -31.74 -1.90
CA THR A 79 -24.81 -32.02 -0.56
C THR A 79 -23.51 -32.84 -0.55
N HIS A 80 -23.31 -33.74 -1.51
CA HIS A 80 -22.07 -34.53 -1.67
C HIS A 80 -20.89 -33.67 -2.12
N VAL A 81 -21.12 -32.71 -3.03
CA VAL A 81 -20.08 -31.76 -3.46
C VAL A 81 -19.67 -30.86 -2.29
N SER A 82 -20.63 -30.35 -1.52
CA SER A 82 -20.34 -29.55 -0.34
C SER A 82 -19.58 -30.37 0.72
N HIS A 83 -19.98 -31.62 0.97
CA HIS A 83 -19.28 -32.52 1.92
C HIS A 83 -17.78 -32.65 1.64
N VAL A 84 -17.38 -32.80 0.37
CA VAL A 84 -15.97 -32.91 -0.02
C VAL A 84 -15.28 -31.54 -0.04
N SER A 85 -15.91 -30.54 -0.66
CA SER A 85 -15.27 -29.22 -0.84
C SER A 85 -15.10 -28.44 0.47
N GLU A 86 -16.02 -28.57 1.44
CA GLU A 86 -15.94 -27.86 2.72
C GLU A 86 -14.74 -28.30 3.57
N GLN A 87 -14.40 -29.60 3.56
CA GLN A 87 -13.20 -30.14 4.23
C GLN A 87 -11.92 -29.46 3.74
N LEU A 88 -11.80 -29.24 2.42
CA LEU A 88 -10.65 -28.58 1.81
C LEU A 88 -10.66 -27.07 2.05
N VAL A 89 -11.83 -26.44 1.93
CA VAL A 89 -11.98 -25.00 2.14
C VAL A 89 -11.53 -24.60 3.54
N GLU A 90 -11.88 -25.36 4.57
CA GLU A 90 -11.48 -25.06 5.95
C GLU A 90 -9.94 -25.07 6.12
N VAL A 91 -9.29 -26.12 5.63
CA VAL A 91 -7.83 -26.27 5.77
C VAL A 91 -7.07 -25.24 4.92
N ILE A 92 -7.49 -25.02 3.67
CA ILE A 92 -6.86 -24.02 2.78
C ILE A 92 -7.07 -22.62 3.35
N LEU A 93 -8.28 -22.30 3.83
CA LEU A 93 -8.58 -21.01 4.44
C LEU A 93 -7.69 -20.71 5.63
N LYS A 94 -7.44 -21.69 6.50
CA LYS A 94 -6.52 -21.56 7.64
C LYS A 94 -5.10 -21.21 7.19
N THR A 95 -4.59 -21.88 6.16
CA THR A 95 -3.26 -21.62 5.59
C THR A 95 -3.17 -20.26 4.88
N VAL A 96 -4.21 -19.88 4.13
CA VAL A 96 -4.25 -18.59 3.45
C VAL A 96 -4.30 -17.45 4.47
N ARG A 97 -5.14 -17.54 5.51
CA ARG A 97 -5.24 -16.52 6.56
C ARG A 97 -3.96 -16.35 7.36
N SER A 98 -3.20 -17.42 7.60
CA SER A 98 -1.91 -17.33 8.30
C SER A 98 -0.84 -16.62 7.46
N LYS A 99 -0.90 -16.74 6.13
CA LYS A 99 -0.04 -16.04 5.17
C LYS A 99 -0.51 -14.62 4.85
N ASN A 100 -1.82 -14.32 4.87
CA ASN A 100 -2.40 -13.01 4.54
C ASN A 100 -2.58 -12.08 5.75
N LYS A 101 -1.52 -11.87 6.55
CA LYS A 101 -1.61 -11.03 7.75
C LYS A 101 -1.79 -9.55 7.39
N GLY A 102 -2.88 -8.94 7.86
CA GLY A 102 -3.18 -7.53 7.61
C GLY A 102 -3.77 -7.24 6.23
N GLY A 103 -4.00 -8.27 5.41
CA GLY A 103 -4.69 -8.17 4.13
C GLY A 103 -6.23 -8.09 4.27
N ILE A 104 -6.95 -8.20 3.16
CA ILE A 104 -8.41 -8.34 3.19
C ILE A 104 -8.82 -9.65 3.88
N ASP A 105 -10.00 -9.63 4.52
CA ASP A 105 -10.58 -10.84 5.09
C ASP A 105 -10.96 -11.83 3.98
N VAL A 106 -10.26 -12.97 3.98
CA VAL A 106 -10.52 -14.07 3.04
C VAL A 106 -11.70 -14.87 3.56
N LYS A 107 -12.74 -15.01 2.72
CA LYS A 107 -13.98 -15.74 3.04
C LYS A 107 -13.96 -17.15 2.43
N PRO A 108 -14.68 -18.13 3.03
CA PRO A 108 -14.76 -19.50 2.50
C PRO A 108 -15.12 -19.59 1.01
N ALA A 109 -16.04 -18.73 0.55
CA ALA A 109 -16.44 -18.68 -0.85
C ALA A 109 -15.28 -18.30 -1.80
N MET A 110 -14.36 -17.44 -1.37
CA MET A 110 -13.19 -17.05 -2.16
C MET A 110 -12.26 -18.24 -2.36
N VAL A 111 -12.06 -19.05 -1.33
CA VAL A 111 -11.27 -20.29 -1.40
C VAL A 111 -11.96 -21.32 -2.28
N ARG A 112 -13.27 -21.55 -2.06
CA ARG A 112 -14.08 -22.49 -2.85
C ARG A 112 -13.99 -22.19 -4.34
N ASN A 113 -14.00 -20.91 -4.71
CA ASN A 113 -13.91 -20.50 -6.11
C ASN A 113 -12.60 -20.87 -6.83
N HIS A 114 -11.55 -21.31 -6.11
CA HIS A 114 -10.29 -21.73 -6.74
C HIS A 114 -10.15 -23.27 -6.82
N LEU A 115 -11.23 -23.99 -6.50
CA LEU A 115 -11.25 -25.45 -6.52
C LEU A 115 -12.00 -25.97 -7.74
N TRP A 116 -11.45 -27.06 -8.29
CA TRP A 116 -12.13 -27.92 -9.23
C TRP A 116 -12.25 -29.33 -8.65
N VAL A 117 -13.47 -29.76 -8.36
CA VAL A 117 -13.70 -31.03 -7.67
C VAL A 117 -14.41 -32.02 -8.60
N PHE A 118 -13.83 -33.21 -8.72
CA PHE A 118 -14.41 -34.35 -9.40
C PHE A 118 -14.85 -35.38 -8.36
N ILE A 119 -16.08 -35.86 -8.44
CA ILE A 119 -16.63 -36.81 -7.45
C ILE A 119 -17.38 -37.91 -8.17
N ASN A 120 -17.06 -39.16 -7.88
CA ASN A 120 -17.90 -40.31 -8.21
C ASN A 120 -18.26 -41.02 -6.92
N CYS A 121 -19.55 -41.06 -6.58
CA CYS A 121 -19.99 -41.66 -5.33
C CYS A 121 -21.25 -42.51 -5.43
N LEU A 122 -21.39 -43.41 -4.45
CA LEU A 122 -22.54 -44.27 -4.28
C LEU A 122 -23.30 -43.90 -3.01
N ILE A 123 -24.53 -43.43 -3.18
CA ILE A 123 -25.40 -42.91 -2.10
C ILE A 123 -26.61 -43.81 -1.93
N GLU A 124 -26.93 -44.17 -0.69
CA GLU A 124 -28.13 -44.94 -0.36
C GLU A 124 -29.38 -44.08 -0.48
N ASN A 125 -30.39 -44.58 -1.20
CA ASN A 125 -31.69 -43.94 -1.39
C ASN A 125 -31.59 -42.43 -1.67
N PRO A 126 -30.89 -42.01 -2.75
CA PRO A 126 -30.60 -40.61 -3.00
C PRO A 126 -31.89 -39.83 -3.31
N ALA A 127 -32.00 -38.65 -2.71
CA ALA A 127 -33.04 -37.67 -2.96
C ALA A 127 -32.44 -36.47 -3.70
N PHE A 128 -33.21 -35.93 -4.65
CA PHE A 128 -32.78 -34.84 -5.51
C PHE A 128 -33.76 -33.67 -5.42
N ASP A 129 -33.37 -32.53 -5.96
CA ASP A 129 -34.20 -31.33 -6.06
C ASP A 129 -35.43 -31.52 -6.95
N SER A 130 -35.29 -32.33 -8.00
CA SER A 130 -36.30 -32.53 -9.04
C SER A 130 -36.09 -33.85 -9.79
N GLN A 131 -37.00 -34.14 -10.73
CA GLN A 131 -36.93 -35.34 -11.56
C GLN A 131 -35.71 -35.37 -12.50
N THR A 132 -35.14 -34.21 -12.85
CA THR A 132 -33.92 -34.16 -13.69
C THR A 132 -32.67 -34.56 -12.89
N LYS A 133 -32.76 -34.63 -11.56
CA LYS A 133 -31.71 -35.12 -10.65
C LYS A 133 -30.39 -34.37 -10.78
N GLU A 134 -30.46 -33.07 -11.04
CA GLU A 134 -29.28 -32.22 -11.26
C GLU A 134 -28.58 -31.84 -9.95
N THR A 135 -29.32 -31.82 -8.84
CA THR A 135 -28.81 -31.46 -7.51
C THR A 135 -29.14 -32.52 -6.47
N LEU A 136 -28.15 -33.08 -5.78
CA LEU A 136 -28.38 -33.99 -4.64
C LEU A 136 -28.81 -33.19 -3.39
N THR A 137 -29.89 -33.62 -2.74
CA THR A 137 -30.43 -32.99 -1.52
C THR A 137 -30.37 -33.90 -0.28
N THR A 138 -29.99 -35.18 -0.43
CA THR A 138 -29.80 -36.11 0.68
C THR A 138 -28.85 -35.52 1.73
N LYS A 139 -29.24 -35.53 3.01
CA LYS A 139 -28.36 -35.06 4.11
C LYS A 139 -27.16 -35.99 4.27
N GLN A 140 -26.00 -35.44 4.66
CA GLN A 140 -24.75 -36.20 4.81
C GLN A 140 -24.90 -37.43 5.72
N SER A 141 -25.66 -37.33 6.81
CA SER A 141 -25.94 -38.45 7.73
C SER A 141 -26.72 -39.62 7.12
N LYS A 142 -27.30 -39.44 5.93
CA LYS A 142 -28.08 -40.45 5.20
C LYS A 142 -27.37 -40.96 3.94
N PHE A 143 -26.08 -40.63 3.74
CA PHE A 143 -25.35 -41.12 2.58
C PHE A 143 -25.12 -42.64 2.58
N GLY A 144 -25.14 -43.27 3.77
CA GLY A 144 -24.78 -44.67 3.96
C GLY A 144 -23.26 -44.91 3.94
N SER A 145 -22.46 -43.85 3.80
CA SER A 145 -21.00 -43.84 3.88
C SER A 145 -20.52 -42.40 4.07
N THR A 146 -19.28 -42.22 4.53
CA THR A 146 -18.65 -40.90 4.70
C THR A 146 -17.40 -40.83 3.83
N CYS A 147 -17.12 -39.67 3.26
CA CYS A 147 -15.90 -39.39 2.52
C CYS A 147 -14.97 -38.53 3.38
N GLU A 148 -13.95 -39.12 3.98
CA GLU A 148 -12.89 -38.38 4.68
C GLU A 148 -11.64 -38.37 3.80
N LEU A 149 -11.15 -37.17 3.48
CA LEU A 149 -9.91 -37.01 2.73
C LEU A 149 -8.71 -37.28 3.65
N SER A 150 -7.75 -38.08 3.20
CA SER A 150 -6.57 -38.36 4.01
C SER A 150 -5.66 -37.14 4.17
N ASP A 151 -4.91 -37.11 5.27
CA ASP A 151 -3.88 -36.09 5.50
C ASP A 151 -2.89 -35.98 4.35
N LYS A 152 -2.62 -37.09 3.64
CA LYS A 152 -1.76 -37.12 2.46
C LYS A 152 -2.35 -36.26 1.34
N THR A 153 -3.63 -36.48 1.01
CA THR A 153 -4.35 -35.73 -0.02
C THR A 153 -4.44 -34.25 0.34
N VAL A 154 -4.81 -33.94 1.58
CA VAL A 154 -4.88 -32.56 2.06
C VAL A 154 -3.53 -31.85 1.91
N LYS A 155 -2.42 -32.52 2.28
CA LYS A 155 -1.05 -31.99 2.09
C LYS A 155 -0.68 -31.80 0.62
N GLN A 156 -1.11 -32.69 -0.27
CA GLN A 156 -0.87 -32.56 -1.71
C GLN A 156 -1.66 -31.40 -2.31
N VAL A 157 -2.92 -31.20 -1.90
CA VAL A 157 -3.74 -30.04 -2.31
C VAL A 157 -3.11 -28.73 -1.84
N LEU A 158 -2.61 -28.66 -0.60
CA LEU A 158 -1.91 -27.46 -0.11
C LEU A 158 -0.62 -27.15 -0.90
N LYS A 159 -0.02 -28.15 -1.56
CA LYS A 159 1.18 -28.02 -2.40
C LYS A 159 0.87 -27.89 -3.89
N SER A 160 -0.40 -27.85 -4.30
CA SER A 160 -0.80 -27.76 -5.70
C SER A 160 -0.65 -26.35 -6.31
N GLY A 161 -0.22 -25.37 -5.53
CA GLY A 161 -0.21 -23.96 -5.92
C GLY A 161 -1.52 -23.22 -5.64
N VAL A 162 -2.57 -23.90 -5.15
CA VAL A 162 -3.86 -23.27 -4.84
C VAL A 162 -3.73 -22.13 -3.82
N VAL A 163 -2.84 -22.28 -2.84
CA VAL A 163 -2.63 -21.27 -1.79
C VAL A 163 -2.01 -20.01 -2.40
N GLU A 164 -1.01 -20.18 -3.25
CA GLU A 164 -0.32 -19.11 -3.95
C GLU A 164 -1.26 -18.39 -4.92
N MET A 165 -2.05 -19.13 -5.70
CA MET A 165 -3.09 -18.58 -6.58
C MET A 165 -4.09 -17.70 -5.81
N ILE A 166 -4.62 -18.20 -4.68
CA ILE A 166 -5.54 -17.44 -3.85
C ILE A 166 -4.87 -16.19 -3.29
N LEU A 167 -3.63 -16.27 -2.82
CA LEU A 167 -2.89 -15.12 -2.28
C LEU A 167 -2.65 -14.05 -3.35
N ASP A 168 -2.33 -14.44 -4.58
CA ASP A 168 -2.10 -13.50 -5.66
C ASP A 168 -3.41 -12.85 -6.12
N TRP A 169 -4.51 -13.62 -6.18
CA TRP A 169 -5.85 -13.06 -6.39
C TRP A 169 -6.25 -12.08 -5.27
N VAL A 170 -5.97 -12.44 -4.01
CA VAL A 170 -6.25 -11.58 -2.84
C VAL A 170 -5.45 -10.28 -2.93
N LYS A 171 -4.15 -10.32 -3.26
CA LYS A 171 -3.33 -9.11 -3.44
C LYS A 171 -3.81 -8.25 -4.61
N ALA A 172 -4.21 -8.86 -5.72
CA ALA A 172 -4.78 -8.13 -6.85
C ALA A 172 -6.07 -7.42 -6.42
N LYS A 173 -6.92 -8.11 -5.67
CA LYS A 173 -8.14 -7.55 -5.09
C LYS A 173 -7.86 -6.43 -4.09
N GLU A 174 -6.86 -6.57 -3.23
CA GLU A 174 -6.42 -5.52 -2.30
C GLU A 174 -6.04 -4.24 -3.06
N LYS A 175 -5.23 -4.34 -4.11
CA LYS A 175 -4.90 -3.19 -4.96
C LYS A 175 -6.16 -2.56 -5.57
N VAL A 176 -7.10 -3.41 -6.02
CA VAL A 176 -8.35 -2.95 -6.61
C VAL A 176 -9.23 -2.22 -5.60
N ASP A 177 -9.43 -2.79 -4.42
CA ASP A 177 -10.28 -2.25 -3.36
C ASP A 177 -9.65 -1.01 -2.73
N LEU A 178 -8.32 -1.01 -2.55
CA LEU A 178 -7.57 0.14 -2.06
C LEU A 178 -7.76 1.33 -2.99
N GLY A 179 -7.52 1.18 -4.29
CA GLY A 179 -7.80 2.25 -5.26
C GLY A 179 -9.28 2.45 -5.60
N ARG A 180 -10.23 1.85 -4.87
CA ARG A 180 -11.64 2.26 -4.88
C ARG A 180 -11.99 3.04 -3.62
N GLN A 181 -11.52 2.57 -2.47
CA GLN A 181 -11.69 3.23 -1.18
C GLN A 181 -10.94 4.55 -1.10
N LEU A 182 -9.72 4.58 -1.66
CA LEU A 182 -8.81 5.71 -1.67
C LEU A 182 -9.02 6.65 -2.85
N ARG A 183 -10.06 6.43 -3.66
CA ARG A 183 -10.47 7.43 -4.65
C ARG A 183 -10.92 8.67 -3.89
N ALA A 184 -10.25 9.79 -4.16
CA ALA A 184 -10.90 11.08 -4.00
C ALA A 184 -12.23 11.02 -4.77
N GLY A 185 -13.33 11.44 -4.16
CA GLY A 185 -14.63 11.50 -4.84
C GLY A 185 -14.50 12.21 -6.19
N LYS A 186 -15.39 11.90 -7.15
CA LYS A 186 -15.34 12.42 -8.54
C LYS A 186 -14.78 13.85 -8.60
N GLY A 187 -13.72 14.00 -9.42
CA GLY A 187 -12.85 15.15 -9.64
C GLY A 187 -13.36 16.55 -9.29
N ASN A 188 -12.42 17.41 -8.89
CA ASN A 188 -12.58 18.86 -8.78
C ASN A 188 -13.82 19.29 -7.97
N SER A 189 -14.10 18.61 -6.85
CA SER A 189 -14.94 19.25 -5.84
C SER A 189 -14.23 20.53 -5.43
N LEU A 190 -14.83 21.67 -5.77
CA LEU A 190 -14.31 23.02 -5.49
C LEU A 190 -14.01 23.21 -3.99
N ARG A 191 -14.68 22.45 -3.12
CA ARG A 191 -14.46 22.50 -1.69
C ARG A 191 -14.49 21.11 -1.09
N ILE A 192 -13.58 20.88 -0.14
CA ILE A 192 -13.57 19.66 0.67
C ILE A 192 -14.23 19.94 2.01
N THR A 193 -15.14 19.07 2.43
CA THR A 193 -15.80 19.10 3.73
C THR A 193 -15.50 17.83 4.50
N GLY A 194 -15.61 17.89 5.83
CA GLY A 194 -15.46 16.71 6.69
C GLY A 194 -14.02 16.29 7.02
N ILE A 195 -13.01 17.06 6.60
CA ILE A 195 -11.62 16.88 7.06
C ILE A 195 -11.32 17.94 8.13
N PRO A 196 -11.22 17.56 9.42
CA PRO A 196 -10.92 18.51 10.49
C PRO A 196 -9.56 19.17 10.27
N LYS A 197 -9.46 20.45 10.63
CA LYS A 197 -8.23 21.26 10.60
C LYS A 197 -7.64 21.56 9.21
N LEU A 198 -8.26 21.14 8.12
CA LEU A 198 -7.90 21.61 6.78
C LEU A 198 -8.28 23.09 6.63
N GLU A 199 -7.29 23.94 6.34
CA GLU A 199 -7.51 25.26 5.77
C GLU A 199 -7.37 25.12 4.25
N ASP A 200 -8.49 24.99 3.55
CA ASP A 200 -8.48 24.75 2.10
C ASP A 200 -8.26 26.05 1.33
N ALA A 201 -7.41 26.05 0.31
CA ALA A 201 -7.20 27.22 -0.54
C ALA A 201 -8.47 27.53 -1.35
N ASN A 202 -8.81 28.80 -1.55
CA ASN A 202 -10.05 29.17 -2.23
C ASN A 202 -10.11 28.69 -3.69
N LEU A 203 -8.95 28.59 -4.36
CA LEU A 203 -8.84 28.16 -5.76
C LEU A 203 -8.51 26.67 -5.91
N ALA A 204 -8.33 25.92 -4.82
CA ALA A 204 -8.00 24.51 -4.91
C ALA A 204 -9.17 23.70 -5.51
N GLY A 205 -8.87 22.84 -6.47
CA GLY A 205 -9.89 22.11 -7.27
C GLY A 205 -10.58 22.96 -8.34
N SER A 206 -10.19 24.22 -8.54
CA SER A 206 -10.66 25.06 -9.66
C SER A 206 -9.78 24.87 -10.91
N LYS A 207 -10.03 25.67 -11.96
CA LYS A 207 -9.14 25.73 -13.14
C LYS A 207 -7.72 26.22 -12.83
N ARG A 208 -7.53 26.88 -11.68
CA ARG A 208 -6.24 27.44 -11.21
C ARG A 208 -5.59 26.57 -10.13
N SER A 209 -5.95 25.28 -10.07
CA SER A 209 -5.42 24.35 -9.07
C SER A 209 -3.91 24.16 -9.17
N GLU A 210 -3.36 24.26 -10.38
CA GLU A 210 -1.92 24.19 -10.63
C GLU A 210 -1.12 25.32 -9.95
N GLU A 211 -1.75 26.47 -9.71
CA GLU A 211 -1.15 27.58 -8.98
C GLU A 211 -1.20 27.38 -7.45
N CYS A 212 -2.02 26.43 -6.99
CA CYS A 212 -2.25 26.21 -5.57
C CYS A 212 -1.15 25.35 -4.93
N THR A 213 -0.73 25.73 -3.72
CA THR A 213 0.23 24.99 -2.90
C THR A 213 -0.42 24.55 -1.58
N LEU A 214 -0.35 23.26 -1.28
CA LEU A 214 -0.76 22.73 0.03
C LEU A 214 0.44 22.69 0.97
N ILE A 215 0.37 23.39 2.09
CA ILE A 215 1.38 23.35 3.14
C ILE A 215 1.04 22.22 4.12
N LEU A 216 1.90 21.20 4.18
CA LEU A 216 1.80 20.12 5.16
C LEU A 216 2.66 20.46 6.37
N THR A 217 2.05 20.57 7.54
CA THR A 217 2.75 21.03 8.74
C THR A 217 2.96 19.90 9.75
N GLU A 218 4.08 19.94 10.47
CA GLU A 218 4.32 19.07 11.62
C GLU A 218 3.48 19.53 12.83
N GLY A 219 2.30 18.93 12.98
CA GLY A 219 1.39 19.21 14.08
C GLY A 219 0.74 20.61 14.05
N ASP A 220 0.03 20.93 15.13
CA ASP A 220 -0.77 22.16 15.25
C ASP A 220 0.08 23.41 15.52
N SER A 221 1.28 23.23 16.10
CA SER A 221 2.23 24.32 16.36
C SER A 221 2.73 24.93 15.05
N ALA A 222 3.22 24.10 14.12
CA ALA A 222 3.64 24.54 12.80
C ALA A 222 2.45 25.05 11.96
N LYS A 223 1.24 24.45 12.10
CA LYS A 223 0.01 24.99 11.48
C LYS A 223 -0.24 26.44 11.87
N SER A 224 -0.11 26.78 13.15
CA SER A 224 -0.37 28.14 13.63
C SER A 224 0.54 29.16 12.95
N LEU A 225 1.80 28.79 12.71
CA LEU A 225 2.76 29.60 11.94
C LEU A 225 2.32 29.75 10.48
N ALA A 226 2.00 28.64 9.82
CA ALA A 226 1.55 28.65 8.42
C ALA A 226 0.28 29.50 8.22
N VAL A 227 -0.70 29.38 9.12
CA VAL A 227 -1.94 30.18 9.08
C VAL A 227 -1.67 31.67 9.26
N ALA A 228 -0.70 32.05 10.10
CA ALA A 228 -0.27 33.45 10.19
C ALA A 228 0.38 33.91 8.87
N GLY A 229 1.16 33.06 8.22
CA GLY A 229 1.76 33.27 6.91
C GLY A 229 0.73 33.48 5.79
N LEU A 230 -0.41 32.79 5.82
CA LEU A 230 -1.51 32.97 4.86
C LEU A 230 -2.05 34.41 4.82
N SER A 231 -1.87 35.20 5.88
CA SER A 231 -2.24 36.63 5.86
C SER A 231 -1.35 37.49 4.96
N ILE A 232 -0.20 36.95 4.53
CA ILE A 232 0.77 37.61 3.63
C ILE A 232 0.63 37.09 2.20
N VAL A 233 0.67 35.77 2.02
CA VAL A 233 0.62 35.13 0.68
C VAL A 233 -0.80 34.97 0.13
N GLY A 234 -1.82 35.21 0.97
CA GLY A 234 -3.23 35.05 0.61
C GLY A 234 -3.74 33.62 0.80
N ARG A 235 -5.07 33.48 0.81
CA ARG A 235 -5.78 32.20 0.96
C ARG A 235 -6.23 31.60 -0.37
N ASP A 236 -5.98 32.30 -1.47
CA ASP A 236 -6.46 31.87 -2.79
C ASP A 236 -5.68 30.66 -3.29
N CYS A 237 -4.35 30.75 -3.24
CA CYS A 237 -3.44 29.72 -3.74
C CYS A 237 -2.75 28.91 -2.64
N TYR A 238 -3.01 29.15 -1.36
CA TYR A 238 -2.33 28.45 -0.26
C TYR A 238 -3.31 27.80 0.71
N GLY A 239 -3.17 26.48 0.87
CA GLY A 239 -3.89 25.69 1.86
C GLY A 239 -2.94 25.17 2.95
N VAL A 240 -3.47 24.78 4.10
CA VAL A 240 -2.68 24.25 5.23
C VAL A 240 -3.35 23.02 5.81
N PHE A 241 -2.59 21.93 5.99
CA PHE A 241 -3.05 20.72 6.66
C PHE A 241 -2.01 20.18 7.64
N PRO A 242 -2.35 20.06 8.95
CA PRO A 242 -1.42 19.53 9.95
C PRO A 242 -1.43 18.00 9.97
N LEU A 243 -0.26 17.41 9.88
CA LEU A 243 -0.06 15.96 10.03
C LEU A 243 -0.11 15.56 11.50
N LYS A 244 -0.73 14.41 11.78
CA LYS A 244 -0.73 13.81 13.12
C LYS A 244 0.44 12.84 13.27
N GLY A 245 1.56 13.35 13.77
CA GLY A 245 2.76 12.56 14.03
C GLY A 245 3.42 12.03 12.76
N LYS A 246 4.21 10.95 12.91
CA LYS A 246 4.96 10.35 11.80
C LYS A 246 4.02 9.70 10.78
N VAL A 247 4.25 10.01 9.51
CA VAL A 247 3.50 9.42 8.39
C VAL A 247 3.81 7.92 8.29
N LEU A 248 2.81 7.11 7.98
CA LEU A 248 2.99 5.67 7.83
C LEU A 248 3.87 5.37 6.61
N ASN A 249 4.93 4.56 6.78
CA ASN A 249 5.70 4.06 5.65
C ASN A 249 4.83 3.11 4.80
N VAL A 250 4.36 3.60 3.65
CA VAL A 250 3.40 2.89 2.79
C VAL A 250 3.98 1.71 2.03
N ARG A 251 5.30 1.63 1.86
CA ARG A 251 5.96 0.52 1.18
C ARG A 251 5.81 -0.81 1.91
N GLU A 252 5.66 -0.73 3.23
CA GLU A 252 5.65 -1.87 4.14
C GLU A 252 4.28 -2.07 4.79
N ALA A 253 3.38 -1.11 4.64
CA ALA A 253 2.09 -1.14 5.27
C ALA A 253 1.18 -2.17 4.60
N SER A 254 0.53 -2.99 5.43
CA SER A 254 -0.51 -3.90 4.97
C SER A 254 -1.74 -3.13 4.49
N TYR A 255 -2.57 -3.79 3.66
CA TYR A 255 -3.84 -3.23 3.17
C TYR A 255 -4.65 -2.59 4.31
N LYS A 256 -4.83 -3.30 5.43
CA LYS A 256 -5.61 -2.83 6.57
C LYS A 256 -5.00 -1.59 7.24
N GLN A 257 -3.67 -1.51 7.32
CA GLN A 257 -2.99 -0.34 7.87
C GLN A 257 -3.20 0.88 6.98
N ILE A 258 -3.07 0.72 5.66
CA ILE A 258 -3.26 1.83 4.71
C ILE A 258 -4.73 2.25 4.67
N SER A 259 -5.66 1.30 4.47
CA SER A 259 -7.09 1.60 4.36
C SER A 259 -7.65 2.22 5.65
N GLY A 260 -7.11 1.83 6.81
CA GLY A 260 -7.50 2.35 8.12
C GLY A 260 -6.80 3.63 8.54
N ASN A 261 -5.79 4.10 7.80
CA ASN A 261 -5.05 5.30 8.17
C ASN A 261 -5.79 6.56 7.69
N ALA A 262 -6.42 7.27 8.63
CA ALA A 262 -7.18 8.48 8.34
C ALA A 262 -6.32 9.63 7.77
N GLU A 263 -5.04 9.73 8.12
CA GLU A 263 -4.16 10.78 7.61
C GLU A 263 -3.88 10.59 6.12
N ILE A 264 -3.54 9.36 5.69
CA ILE A 264 -3.38 9.02 4.27
C ILE A 264 -4.68 9.30 3.50
N GLN A 265 -5.81 8.85 4.04
CA GLN A 265 -7.13 9.08 3.45
C GLN A 265 -7.43 10.57 3.26
N ASN A 266 -7.08 11.39 4.25
CA ASN A 266 -7.28 12.83 4.19
C ASN A 266 -6.35 13.46 3.13
N LEU A 267 -5.06 13.10 3.11
CA LEU A 267 -4.11 13.61 2.12
C LEU A 267 -4.57 13.34 0.68
N LEU A 268 -4.97 12.10 0.39
CA LEU A 268 -5.46 11.71 -0.94
C LEU A 268 -6.69 12.51 -1.35
N LYS A 269 -7.64 12.70 -0.43
CA LYS A 269 -8.82 13.53 -0.66
C LYS A 269 -8.46 14.99 -0.89
N ILE A 270 -7.58 15.57 -0.05
CA ILE A 270 -7.15 16.97 -0.13
C ILE A 270 -6.52 17.27 -1.49
N LEU A 271 -5.60 16.41 -1.92
CA LEU A 271 -4.84 16.56 -3.16
C LEU A 271 -5.64 16.14 -4.39
N GLY A 272 -6.73 15.38 -4.22
CA GLY A 272 -7.50 14.85 -5.35
C GLY A 272 -6.78 13.72 -6.10
N ILE A 273 -5.89 13.01 -5.42
CA ILE A 273 -5.02 12.00 -6.04
C ILE A 273 -5.63 10.59 -5.92
N ASP A 274 -5.51 9.77 -6.97
CA ASP A 274 -5.87 8.34 -7.02
C ASP A 274 -4.58 7.51 -7.12
N ILE A 275 -4.45 6.51 -6.26
CA ILE A 275 -3.29 5.60 -6.20
C ILE A 275 -3.14 4.77 -7.49
N LYS A 276 -4.21 4.55 -8.25
CA LYS A 276 -4.15 3.78 -9.52
C LYS A 276 -3.78 4.62 -10.73
N ARG A 277 -3.68 5.94 -10.56
CA ARG A 277 -3.47 6.86 -11.67
C ARG A 277 -2.01 7.27 -11.73
N GLU A 278 -1.47 7.21 -12.93
CA GLU A 278 -0.21 7.90 -13.25
C GLU A 278 -0.54 9.32 -13.69
N TYR A 279 0.29 10.27 -13.26
CA TYR A 279 0.10 11.69 -13.50
C TYR A 279 1.21 12.19 -14.43
N ASP A 280 0.82 12.74 -15.57
CA ASP A 280 1.68 13.41 -16.55
C ASP A 280 1.79 14.93 -16.31
N GLY A 281 0.87 15.47 -15.52
CA GLY A 281 0.84 16.86 -15.08
C GLY A 281 0.11 17.02 -13.75
N VAL A 282 0.13 18.24 -13.22
CA VAL A 282 -0.52 18.58 -11.94
C VAL A 282 -1.91 19.23 -12.10
N SER A 283 -2.35 19.46 -13.34
CA SER A 283 -3.59 20.17 -13.67
C SER A 283 -4.86 19.46 -13.20
N GLU A 284 -4.79 18.15 -13.01
CA GLU A 284 -5.89 17.32 -12.52
C GLU A 284 -5.92 17.18 -10.99
N LEU A 285 -4.90 17.69 -10.33
CA LEU A 285 -4.80 17.71 -8.88
C LEU A 285 -5.51 18.95 -8.34
N ARG A 286 -5.90 18.91 -7.05
CA ARG A 286 -6.43 20.10 -6.39
C ARG A 286 -5.37 21.14 -6.03
N TYR A 287 -4.12 20.70 -5.96
CA TYR A 287 -2.95 21.51 -5.65
C TYR A 287 -1.84 21.14 -6.63
N GLY A 288 -1.23 22.14 -7.26
CA GLY A 288 -0.11 21.98 -8.17
C GLY A 288 1.21 21.64 -7.49
N SER A 289 1.34 22.00 -6.20
CA SER A 289 2.50 21.61 -5.39
C SER A 289 2.14 21.40 -3.93
N VAL A 290 3.02 20.71 -3.21
CA VAL A 290 2.95 20.43 -1.79
C VAL A 290 4.22 20.93 -1.13
N MET A 291 4.07 21.82 -0.16
CA MET A 291 5.16 22.38 0.61
C MET A 291 5.26 21.68 1.97
N LEU A 292 6.40 21.09 2.25
CA LEU A 292 6.72 20.37 3.47
C LEU A 292 7.25 21.37 4.50
N MET A 293 6.50 21.57 5.59
CA MET A 293 6.82 22.53 6.64
C MET A 293 6.93 21.81 7.99
N THR A 294 8.10 21.22 8.22
CA THR A 294 8.44 20.48 9.44
C THR A 294 9.38 21.30 10.33
N ASP A 295 9.51 20.90 11.59
CA ASP A 295 10.54 21.46 12.43
C ASP A 295 11.93 21.14 11.84
N GLN A 296 12.87 22.06 12.00
CA GLN A 296 14.24 21.93 11.47
C GLN A 296 15.09 21.10 12.45
N ASP A 297 14.61 19.90 12.75
CA ASP A 297 15.25 18.89 13.58
C ASP A 297 15.26 17.52 12.88
N HIS A 298 15.88 16.52 13.53
CA HIS A 298 16.01 15.19 12.95
C HIS A 298 14.66 14.49 12.73
N ASP A 299 13.69 14.65 13.63
CA ASP A 299 12.38 14.00 13.46
C ASP A 299 11.56 14.68 12.34
N GLY A 300 11.72 15.99 12.14
CA GLY A 300 11.21 16.72 10.99
C GLY A 300 11.80 16.22 9.66
N SER A 301 13.12 16.01 9.58
CA SER A 301 13.77 15.36 8.42
C SER A 301 13.17 13.99 8.10
N HIS A 302 12.85 13.20 9.13
CA HIS A 302 12.20 11.90 8.92
C HIS A 302 10.77 12.03 8.37
N ILE A 303 9.98 13.00 8.87
CA ILE A 303 8.63 13.27 8.34
C ILE A 303 8.70 13.69 6.87
N LYS A 304 9.63 14.58 6.49
CA LYS A 304 9.89 14.95 5.09
C LYS A 304 10.17 13.71 4.24
N GLY A 305 11.08 12.86 4.71
CA GLY A 305 11.44 11.63 4.02
C GLY A 305 10.25 10.65 3.85
N LEU A 306 9.40 10.50 4.86
CA LEU A 306 8.21 9.64 4.77
C LEU A 306 7.18 10.18 3.75
N LEU A 307 7.03 11.49 3.62
CA LEU A 307 6.16 12.13 2.63
C LEU A 307 6.74 12.00 1.20
N ILE A 308 8.04 12.19 1.04
CA ILE A 308 8.75 11.94 -0.23
C ILE A 308 8.57 10.48 -0.64
N ASN A 309 8.75 9.55 0.31
CA ASN A 309 8.55 8.11 0.10
C ASN A 309 7.11 7.75 -0.29
N LEU A 310 6.11 8.39 0.35
CA LEU A 310 4.69 8.22 0.00
C LEU A 310 4.44 8.57 -1.47
N VAL A 311 4.93 9.73 -1.91
CA VAL A 311 4.77 10.18 -3.29
C VAL A 311 5.57 9.31 -4.25
N HIS A 312 6.84 8.99 -3.93
CA HIS A 312 7.67 8.12 -4.76
C HIS A 312 7.05 6.73 -4.97
N PHE A 313 6.43 6.15 -3.94
CA PHE A 313 5.92 4.78 -4.02
C PHE A 313 4.66 4.64 -4.89
N TRP A 314 3.74 5.61 -4.80
CA TRP A 314 2.49 5.55 -5.57
C TRP A 314 2.50 6.38 -6.84
N TRP A 315 3.20 7.52 -6.85
CA TRP A 315 3.24 8.45 -7.98
C TRP A 315 4.67 8.95 -8.24
N PRO A 316 5.62 8.07 -8.61
CA PRO A 316 6.98 8.49 -8.92
C PRO A 316 7.05 9.57 -10.02
N SER A 317 6.05 9.63 -10.90
CA SER A 317 5.95 10.68 -11.94
C SER A 317 5.78 12.08 -11.36
N LEU A 318 5.10 12.25 -10.22
CA LEU A 318 4.90 13.56 -9.58
C LEU A 318 6.21 14.16 -9.07
N LEU A 319 7.17 13.34 -8.64
CA LEU A 319 8.48 13.86 -8.22
C LEU A 319 9.23 14.53 -9.37
N ARG A 320 8.91 14.19 -10.62
CA ARG A 320 9.51 14.78 -11.83
C ARG A 320 8.86 16.11 -12.23
N LEU A 321 7.80 16.52 -11.54
CA LEU A 321 6.98 17.70 -11.87
C LEU A 321 7.12 18.84 -10.85
N ASP A 322 8.25 18.90 -10.14
CA ASP A 322 8.51 19.90 -9.08
C ASP A 322 7.38 19.97 -8.02
N PHE A 323 6.71 18.82 -7.81
CA PHE A 323 5.49 18.75 -7.02
C PHE A 323 5.76 18.97 -5.53
N LEU A 324 6.94 18.59 -5.04
CA LEU A 324 7.32 18.76 -3.64
C LEU A 324 8.25 19.97 -3.47
N LYS A 325 7.97 20.74 -2.42
CA LYS A 325 8.76 21.90 -1.98
C LYS A 325 9.06 21.75 -0.51
N GLU A 326 10.12 22.37 -0.04
CA GLU A 326 10.43 22.47 1.38
C GLU A 326 10.30 23.91 1.85
N PHE A 327 9.71 24.12 3.02
CA PHE A 327 9.76 25.39 3.73
C PHE A 327 10.86 25.33 4.80
N VAL A 328 11.84 26.22 4.66
CA VAL A 328 13.02 26.26 5.53
C VAL A 328 12.93 27.46 6.46
N THR A 329 13.31 27.28 7.73
CA THR A 329 13.44 28.38 8.68
C THR A 329 14.81 28.39 9.33
N PRO A 330 15.34 29.57 9.72
CA PRO A 330 16.60 29.63 10.45
C PRO A 330 16.50 28.90 11.81
N ILE A 331 17.49 28.07 12.11
CA ILE A 331 17.60 27.40 13.42
C ILE A 331 18.30 28.28 14.46
N VAL A 332 19.16 29.21 14.01
CA VAL A 332 19.86 30.17 14.86
C VAL A 332 19.84 31.54 14.20
N LYS A 333 19.48 32.56 14.96
CA LYS A 333 19.71 33.96 14.57
C LYS A 333 20.65 34.62 15.55
N VAL A 334 21.64 35.33 15.02
CA VAL A 334 22.54 36.17 15.79
C VAL A 334 22.41 37.61 15.37
N TRP A 335 22.44 38.53 16.33
CA TRP A 335 22.46 39.96 16.02
C TRP A 335 23.24 40.77 17.04
N LYS A 336 23.68 41.96 16.61
CA LYS A 336 24.18 43.01 17.49
C LYS A 336 23.10 44.07 17.67
N ASP A 337 22.85 44.45 18.91
CA ASP A 337 21.93 45.55 19.23
C ASP A 337 22.41 46.86 18.58
N GLY A 338 21.46 47.64 18.06
CA GLY A 338 21.66 48.97 17.49
C GLY A 338 21.74 50.06 18.56
N ARG A 339 21.66 51.32 18.14
CA ARG A 339 21.67 52.47 19.06
C ARG A 339 20.28 52.74 19.66
N GLY A 340 19.20 52.41 18.94
CA GLY A 340 17.82 52.47 19.44
C GLY A 340 17.30 51.15 20.00
N GLU A 341 16.28 51.23 20.85
CA GLU A 341 15.60 50.05 21.40
C GLU A 341 14.93 49.24 20.28
N GLY A 342 15.32 47.97 20.14
CA GLY A 342 14.81 47.06 19.10
C GLY A 342 15.49 47.18 17.72
N GLU A 343 16.42 48.11 17.54
CA GLU A 343 17.23 48.18 16.32
C GLU A 343 18.31 47.09 16.30
N ARG A 344 18.58 46.53 15.13
CA ARG A 344 19.65 45.54 14.90
C ARG A 344 20.68 46.13 13.95
N LYS A 345 21.94 46.26 14.41
CA LYS A 345 23.03 46.83 13.60
C LYS A 345 23.59 45.82 12.60
N GLN A 346 23.65 44.55 13.00
CA GLN A 346 24.06 43.41 12.19
C GLN A 346 23.20 42.23 12.60
N GLU A 347 22.71 41.47 11.62
CA GLU A 347 21.93 40.25 11.83
C GLU A 347 22.36 39.19 10.83
N SER A 348 22.57 37.96 11.31
CA SER A 348 22.83 36.79 10.49
C SER A 348 21.91 35.65 10.92
N SER A 349 21.39 34.92 9.94
CA SER A 349 20.54 33.75 10.13
C SER A 349 21.28 32.52 9.62
N PHE A 350 21.22 31.43 10.39
CA PHE A 350 21.85 30.15 10.05
C PHE A 350 20.79 29.06 10.01
N TYR A 351 20.90 28.19 9.02
CA TYR A 351 19.93 27.13 8.73
C TYR A 351 20.43 25.76 9.17
N THR A 352 21.75 25.61 9.34
CA THR A 352 22.34 24.41 9.93
C THR A 352 23.24 24.74 11.12
N MET A 353 23.42 23.77 12.02
CA MET A 353 24.35 23.93 13.14
C MET A 353 25.80 23.97 12.67
N VAL A 354 26.09 23.34 11.52
CA VAL A 354 27.41 23.36 10.89
C VAL A 354 27.77 24.79 10.46
N GLU A 355 26.86 25.48 9.78
CA GLU A 355 27.03 26.88 9.39
C GLU A 355 27.24 27.79 10.61
N PHE A 356 26.40 27.63 11.64
CA PHE A 356 26.47 28.45 12.85
C PHE A 356 27.78 28.23 13.61
N GLU A 357 28.20 26.99 13.82
CA GLU A 357 29.45 26.71 14.53
C GLU A 357 30.65 27.22 13.73
N LYS A 358 30.69 27.02 12.41
CA LYS A 358 31.74 27.58 11.54
C LYS A 358 31.82 29.11 11.65
N TRP A 359 30.69 29.80 11.53
CA TRP A 359 30.64 31.26 11.71
C TRP A 359 31.12 31.68 13.10
N LYS A 360 30.71 30.96 14.14
CA LYS A 360 31.12 31.21 15.51
C LYS A 360 32.62 31.01 15.69
N GLU A 361 33.24 30.04 15.02
CA GLU A 361 34.69 29.84 15.03
C GLU A 361 35.45 30.98 14.34
N GLU A 362 34.98 31.40 13.16
CA GLU A 362 35.56 32.51 12.40
C GLU A 362 35.42 33.85 13.13
N THR A 363 34.30 34.03 13.85
CA THR A 363 33.97 35.27 14.59
C THR A 363 34.54 35.28 16.01
N LYS A 364 35.28 34.24 16.45
CA LYS A 364 35.93 34.16 17.78
C LYS A 364 36.83 35.37 18.10
N GLN A 365 37.29 36.13 17.10
CA GLN A 365 38.15 37.30 17.27
C GLN A 365 37.38 38.61 17.56
N GLU A 366 36.07 38.68 17.30
CA GLU A 366 35.26 39.86 17.64
C GLU A 366 34.72 39.76 19.07
N LYS A 367 35.49 40.24 20.05
CA LYS A 367 34.98 40.44 21.42
C LYS A 367 33.90 41.53 21.44
N GLY A 368 32.64 41.13 21.25
CA GLY A 368 31.45 41.99 21.32
C GLY A 368 30.16 41.18 21.50
N SER A 369 29.17 41.78 22.19
CA SER A 369 27.90 41.18 22.64
C SER A 369 26.97 40.82 21.47
N TRP A 370 27.26 39.72 20.78
CA TRP A 370 26.28 39.07 19.92
C TRP A 370 25.18 38.45 20.79
N ARG A 371 23.92 38.76 20.51
CA ARG A 371 22.79 38.02 21.04
C ARG A 371 22.50 36.86 20.12
N THR A 372 22.26 35.69 20.70
CA THR A 372 21.93 34.46 19.98
C THR A 372 20.55 33.98 20.40
N LYS A 373 19.69 33.71 19.42
CA LYS A 373 18.40 33.05 19.62
C LYS A 373 18.40 31.72 18.89
N TYR A 374 18.12 30.65 19.63
CA TYR A 374 17.94 29.31 19.12
C TYR A 374 16.45 29.05 18.89
N TYR A 375 16.09 28.55 17.71
CA TYR A 375 14.73 28.12 17.38
C TYR A 375 14.66 26.61 17.58
N LYS A 376 13.93 26.18 18.62
CA LYS A 376 13.78 24.75 18.92
C LYS A 376 12.79 24.02 18.02
N GLY A 377 11.96 24.78 17.31
CA GLY A 377 10.88 24.29 16.44
C GLY A 377 10.07 25.46 15.91
N LEU A 378 9.25 25.23 14.88
CA LEU A 378 8.47 26.26 14.20
C LEU A 378 7.51 26.97 15.17
N GLY A 379 6.98 26.26 16.17
CA GLY A 379 6.11 26.83 17.20
C GLY A 379 6.77 27.91 18.09
N THR A 380 8.09 28.06 18.06
CA THR A 380 8.82 29.08 18.83
C THR A 380 8.99 30.41 18.11
N SER A 381 8.66 30.46 16.81
CA SER A 381 8.68 31.70 16.05
C SER A 381 7.44 32.55 16.36
N THR A 382 7.64 33.85 16.47
CA THR A 382 6.56 34.80 16.69
C THR A 382 5.72 34.98 15.41
N PRO A 383 4.45 35.40 15.52
CA PRO A 383 3.64 35.74 14.34
C PRO A 383 4.25 36.82 13.44
N LYS A 384 5.11 37.69 13.99
CA LYS A 384 5.85 38.69 13.22
C LYS A 384 6.92 38.03 12.34
N GLU A 385 7.72 37.14 12.93
CA GLU A 385 8.72 36.36 12.19
C GLU A 385 8.06 35.48 11.12
N ALA A 386 6.91 34.87 11.44
CA ALA A 386 6.11 34.11 10.46
C ALA A 386 5.75 34.97 9.23
N LYS A 387 5.25 36.19 9.45
CA LYS A 387 4.91 37.10 8.36
C LYS A 387 6.14 37.54 7.57
N GLU A 388 7.30 37.66 8.20
CA GLU A 388 8.56 37.97 7.52
C GLU A 388 9.01 36.80 6.62
N TYR A 389 8.95 35.56 7.12
CA TYR A 389 9.31 34.38 6.32
C TYR A 389 8.44 34.22 5.08
N PHE A 390 7.13 34.45 5.22
CA PHE A 390 6.18 34.35 4.11
C PHE A 390 6.23 35.56 3.16
N ARG A 391 6.72 36.72 3.61
CA ARG A 391 6.96 37.88 2.73
C ARG A 391 8.12 37.62 1.78
N ASP A 392 9.16 36.96 2.29
CA ASP A 392 10.34 36.53 1.54
C ASP A 392 10.27 35.01 1.28
N LEU A 393 9.12 34.50 0.84
CA LEU A 393 8.90 33.05 0.69
C LEU A 393 9.94 32.41 -0.24
N GLU A 394 10.33 33.08 -1.32
CA GLU A 394 11.36 32.60 -2.27
C GLU A 394 12.73 32.34 -1.62
N LYS A 395 13.04 32.99 -0.49
CA LYS A 395 14.28 32.74 0.27
C LYS A 395 14.13 31.63 1.30
N ASN A 396 12.91 31.32 1.69
CA ASN A 396 12.57 30.33 2.72
C ASN A 396 11.94 29.07 2.10
N GLN A 397 12.13 28.87 0.79
CA GLN A 397 11.62 27.74 0.04
C GLN A 397 12.74 27.09 -0.77
N LEU A 398 12.78 25.75 -0.75
CA LEU A 398 13.57 24.93 -1.66
C LEU A 398 12.64 24.10 -2.54
N ASP A 399 12.90 24.09 -3.85
CA ASP A 399 12.19 23.22 -4.77
C ASP A 399 12.91 21.88 -4.91
N PHE A 400 12.20 20.76 -4.72
CA PHE A 400 12.81 19.47 -4.97
C PHE A 400 12.95 19.22 -6.48
N LYS A 401 14.16 18.84 -6.91
CA LYS A 401 14.47 18.54 -8.31
C LYS A 401 14.85 17.08 -8.48
N TYR A 402 14.12 16.39 -9.36
CA TYR A 402 14.38 14.99 -9.65
C TYR A 402 15.55 14.83 -10.63
N ILE A 403 16.52 14.00 -10.26
CA ILE A 403 17.61 13.54 -11.10
C ILE A 403 17.64 12.01 -11.20
N GLU A 404 18.40 11.50 -12.16
CA GLU A 404 18.64 10.06 -12.26
C GLU A 404 19.34 9.55 -10.98
N GLY A 405 18.84 8.44 -10.43
CA GLY A 405 19.33 7.87 -9.17
C GLY A 405 18.50 8.23 -7.93
N ASP A 406 17.69 9.29 -7.96
CA ASP A 406 16.88 9.71 -6.81
C ASP A 406 15.92 8.63 -6.30
N GLY A 407 15.32 7.86 -7.23
CA GLY A 407 14.43 6.77 -6.85
C GLY A 407 15.13 5.65 -6.07
N GLU A 408 16.41 5.40 -6.38
CA GLU A 408 17.23 4.41 -5.69
C GLU A 408 17.64 4.88 -4.30
N ALA A 409 17.99 6.17 -4.15
CA ALA A 409 18.26 6.76 -2.84
C ALA A 409 17.02 6.70 -1.91
N ILE A 410 15.83 6.99 -2.44
CA ILE A 410 14.58 6.88 -1.67
C ILE A 410 14.27 5.40 -1.35
N ASP A 411 14.49 4.46 -2.28
CA ASP A 411 14.28 3.03 -2.01
C ASP A 411 15.22 2.53 -0.91
N LEU A 412 16.52 2.84 -0.99
CA LEU A 412 17.53 2.53 0.02
C LEU A 412 17.06 2.92 1.43
N ALA A 413 16.58 4.16 1.58
CA ALA A 413 16.18 4.71 2.87
C ALA A 413 14.92 4.02 3.45
N PHE A 414 13.92 3.66 2.63
CA PHE A 414 12.59 3.27 3.11
C PHE A 414 12.17 1.82 2.83
N ASN A 415 13.00 1.02 2.16
CA ASN A 415 12.72 -0.37 1.86
C ASN A 415 13.24 -1.30 2.96
N ARG A 416 12.35 -1.90 3.76
CA ARG A 416 12.71 -2.85 4.84
C ARG A 416 13.72 -3.92 4.46
N LYS A 417 13.69 -4.38 3.21
CA LYS A 417 14.50 -5.50 2.72
C LYS A 417 15.97 -5.15 2.52
N ARG A 418 16.35 -3.89 2.76
CA ARG A 418 17.71 -3.36 2.58
C ARG A 418 18.35 -2.90 3.89
N PRO A 419 18.34 -3.70 4.98
CA PRO A 419 18.94 -3.28 6.24
C PRO A 419 20.46 -3.16 6.15
N ASP A 420 21.12 -4.06 5.41
CA ASP A 420 22.58 -4.05 5.24
C ASP A 420 23.02 -2.85 4.42
N ASP A 421 22.36 -2.56 3.30
CA ASP A 421 22.63 -1.35 2.50
C ASP A 421 22.49 -0.07 3.33
N ARG A 422 21.46 0.02 4.20
CA ARG A 422 21.30 1.17 5.10
C ARG A 422 22.41 1.27 6.12
N LYS A 423 22.92 0.15 6.62
CA LYS A 423 24.05 0.14 7.56
C LYS A 423 25.29 0.73 6.89
N ASP A 424 25.57 0.31 5.66
CA ASP A 424 26.72 0.83 4.90
C ASP A 424 26.53 2.31 4.56
N TRP A 425 25.33 2.71 4.14
CA TRP A 425 24.97 4.10 3.89
C TRP A 425 25.15 5.02 5.11
N ILE A 426 24.71 4.59 6.30
CA ILE A 426 24.86 5.35 7.54
C ILE A 426 26.35 5.49 7.92
N ASN A 427 27.15 4.44 7.71
CA ASN A 427 28.58 4.45 8.02
C ASN A 427 29.42 5.25 7.02
N ALA A 428 28.93 5.38 5.77
CA ALA A 428 29.58 6.17 4.73
C ALA A 428 29.37 7.69 4.89
N TYR A 429 28.59 8.14 5.88
CA TYR A 429 28.36 9.56 6.13
C TYR A 429 29.63 10.30 6.50
N GLU A 430 29.95 11.35 5.75
CA GLU A 430 31.06 12.25 6.04
C GLU A 430 30.64 13.32 7.06
N GLU A 431 31.43 13.46 8.14
CA GLU A 431 31.13 14.41 9.20
C GLU A 431 31.21 15.85 8.69
N GLY A 432 30.13 16.61 8.86
CA GLY A 432 29.98 17.97 8.33
C GLY A 432 29.22 18.08 7.01
N ALA A 433 28.87 16.96 6.35
CA ALA A 433 27.99 16.98 5.19
C ALA A 433 26.59 17.50 5.57
N HIS A 434 26.10 18.52 4.88
CA HIS A 434 24.78 19.12 5.13
C HIS A 434 24.17 19.64 3.84
N VAL A 435 22.85 19.84 3.85
CA VAL A 435 22.14 20.52 2.76
C VAL A 435 22.53 22.00 2.76
N ASP A 436 22.90 22.49 1.57
CA ASP A 436 23.19 23.90 1.33
C ASP A 436 21.88 24.67 1.11
N HIS A 437 21.43 25.36 2.16
CA HIS A 437 20.19 26.13 2.15
C HIS A 437 20.32 27.51 1.47
N SER A 438 21.51 27.83 0.94
CA SER A 438 21.69 29.04 0.11
C SER A 438 21.19 28.84 -1.32
N GLN A 439 21.00 27.59 -1.75
CA GLN A 439 20.47 27.25 -3.06
C GLN A 439 18.94 27.38 -3.06
N GLN A 440 18.32 27.41 -4.24
CA GLN A 440 16.85 27.41 -4.38
C GLN A 440 16.30 26.01 -4.67
N THR A 441 17.16 25.03 -4.90
CA THR A 441 16.78 23.68 -5.32
C THR A 441 17.51 22.63 -4.52
N LEU A 442 16.84 21.50 -4.25
CA LEU A 442 17.40 20.37 -3.53
C LEU A 442 17.10 19.07 -4.30
N THR A 443 18.09 18.22 -4.55
CA THR A 443 17.82 16.90 -5.14
C THR A 443 17.35 15.92 -4.08
N TYR A 444 16.58 14.90 -4.45
CA TYR A 444 16.14 13.90 -3.48
C TYR A 444 17.32 13.07 -2.96
N THR A 445 18.32 12.81 -3.80
CA THR A 445 19.59 12.18 -3.41
C THR A 445 20.30 13.02 -2.35
N ASP A 446 20.47 14.33 -2.57
CA ASP A 446 21.11 15.19 -1.58
C ASP A 446 20.32 15.25 -0.27
N PHE A 447 18.99 15.33 -0.33
CA PHE A 447 18.16 15.22 0.87
C PHE A 447 18.41 13.92 1.63
N VAL A 448 18.42 12.78 0.94
CA VAL A 448 18.68 11.47 1.56
C VAL A 448 20.09 11.44 2.18
N HIS A 449 21.12 11.76 1.41
CA HIS A 449 22.51 11.57 1.78
C HIS A 449 23.12 12.69 2.64
N LYS A 450 22.48 13.86 2.74
CA LYS A 450 22.99 15.00 3.51
C LYS A 450 22.09 15.40 4.67
N GLU A 451 20.81 15.03 4.65
CA GLU A 451 19.86 15.40 5.71
C GLU A 451 19.23 14.18 6.41
N LEU A 452 18.58 13.29 5.66
CA LEU A 452 17.88 12.13 6.23
C LEU A 452 18.83 11.16 6.93
N VAL A 453 20.06 11.03 6.42
CA VAL A 453 21.12 10.25 7.06
C VAL A 453 21.46 10.75 8.47
N GLN A 454 21.33 12.05 8.74
CA GLN A 454 21.56 12.61 10.07
C GLN A 454 20.50 12.11 11.06
N PHE A 455 19.23 12.04 10.63
CA PHE A 455 18.17 11.39 11.39
C PHE A 455 18.49 9.91 11.62
N ALA A 456 18.90 9.18 10.59
CA ALA A 456 19.22 7.76 10.73
C ALA A 456 20.36 7.50 11.74
N ARG A 457 21.41 8.32 11.72
CA ARG A 457 22.49 8.28 12.72
C ARG A 457 21.98 8.60 14.13
N TYR A 458 21.19 9.67 14.27
CA TYR A 458 20.60 10.05 15.54
C TYR A 458 19.68 8.96 16.12
N ASP A 459 18.89 8.30 15.26
CA ASP A 459 18.00 7.21 15.66
C ASP A 459 18.77 6.00 16.19
N VAL A 460 19.91 5.68 15.58
CA VAL A 460 20.84 4.65 16.08
C VAL A 460 21.47 5.04 17.41
N MET A 461 21.81 6.32 17.62
CA MET A 461 22.41 6.80 18.88
C MET A 461 21.43 6.80 20.06
N ARG A 462 20.13 7.00 19.81
CA ARG A 462 19.10 7.10 20.85
C ARG A 462 18.37 5.79 21.16
N SER A 463 18.54 4.77 20.30
CA SER A 463 17.95 3.43 20.45
C SER A 463 18.89 2.50 21.22
#